data_AF-A0A4Q2DHP3-F1
#
_entry.id   AF-A0A4Q2DHP3-F1
#
_cell.length_a   1.000
_cell.length_b   1.000
_cell.length_c   1.000
_cell.angle_alpha   90.00
_cell.angle_beta   90.00
_cell.angle_gamma   90.00
#
_symmetry.space_group_name_H-M   'P 1'
#
loop_
_entity.id
_entity.type
_entity.pdbx_description
1 polymer ?
#
loop_
_entity_poly.entity_id
_entity_poly.type
_entity_poly.pdbx_seq_one_letter_code
_entity_poly.pdbx_strand_id
1 'polypeptide(L)'
;MPELKGFHVWVEVNGARLEEYKAETGPDNVACWIPSEVEKEFSIGFSVPLDRLVSTNHIVDLTLDGKPIFGFGGTVRQNINALTDSRRYLSTELVDNGRATQSFQFGTLELTDDDGLLHQASEQFGEIRVTVSSVKAFVQSPILDSTSLSKYNRNDKFIAHERSKKGLAHCVKFGDQRPIARPTYMAKSIGIEKLCTFVFNYRPMDILMANTIAPPRTNKLNSVSGSGSRSTNVGGSGQASGIKRKADDVKAEGNFGSDGVDGEIQRLEGLRKSKVASGAVPPLKRVKKEHRSTLISGEVIDLTGVKKEPTRYFVPGEVIDLTI
;
A
#
# COMPACT_ATOMS: atom_id res chain seq x y z
N MET A 1 -19.40 1.94 4.01
CA MET A 1 -18.47 2.09 5.14
C MET A 1 -18.29 0.75 5.81
N PRO A 2 -17.10 0.12 5.84
CA PRO A 2 -16.84 -1.01 6.72
C PRO A 2 -17.11 -0.63 8.17
N GLU A 3 -17.99 -1.42 8.77
CA GLU A 3 -18.33 -1.33 10.18
C GLU A 3 -18.31 -2.73 10.77
N LEU A 4 -17.66 -2.88 11.91
CA LEU A 4 -17.65 -4.15 12.64
C LEU A 4 -17.48 -3.88 14.14
N LYS A 5 -18.37 -4.45 14.96
CA LYS A 5 -18.36 -4.30 16.43
C LYS A 5 -18.38 -2.82 16.89
N GLY A 6 -19.04 -1.94 16.13
CA GLY A 6 -19.11 -0.50 16.36
C GLY A 6 -17.87 0.30 15.95
N PHE A 7 -16.81 -0.37 15.47
CA PHE A 7 -15.66 0.30 14.88
C PHE A 7 -15.93 0.63 13.42
N HIS A 8 -15.54 1.83 13.02
CA HIS A 8 -15.58 2.25 11.62
C HIS A 8 -14.16 2.46 11.12
N VAL A 9 -13.86 1.97 9.92
CA VAL A 9 -12.57 2.18 9.26
C VAL A 9 -12.81 2.57 7.80
N TRP A 10 -12.02 3.51 7.29
CA TRP A 10 -12.13 3.98 5.92
C TRP A 10 -10.77 4.45 5.38
N VAL A 11 -10.71 4.62 4.06
CA VAL A 11 -9.52 5.16 3.38
C VAL A 11 -9.91 6.48 2.71
N GLU A 12 -9.06 7.48 2.86
CA GLU A 12 -9.20 8.79 2.22
C GLU A 12 -8.02 9.08 1.31
N VAL A 13 -8.29 9.70 0.17
CA VAL A 13 -7.29 10.25 -0.74
C VAL A 13 -7.59 11.74 -0.88
N ASN A 14 -6.60 12.59 -0.61
CA ASN A 14 -6.76 14.05 -0.60
C ASN A 14 -7.93 14.55 0.29
N GLY A 15 -8.16 13.89 1.43
CA GLY A 15 -9.26 14.23 2.36
C GLY A 15 -10.65 13.83 1.87
N ALA A 16 -10.76 13.17 0.72
CA ALA A 16 -12.00 12.60 0.23
C ALA A 16 -12.01 11.09 0.49
N ARG A 17 -13.10 10.61 1.10
CA ARG A 17 -13.30 9.19 1.35
C ARG A 17 -13.47 8.43 0.04
N LEU A 18 -12.77 7.31 -0.10
CA LEU A 18 -12.91 6.42 -1.25
C LEU A 18 -14.20 5.61 -1.17
N GLU A 19 -14.79 5.36 -2.34
CA GLU A 19 -15.93 4.46 -2.48
C GLU A 19 -15.48 3.00 -2.26
N GLU A 20 -16.33 2.22 -1.60
CA GLU A 20 -16.05 0.84 -1.24
C GLU A 20 -16.99 -0.09 -2.01
N TYR A 21 -16.44 -1.10 -2.66
CA TYR A 21 -17.17 -2.05 -3.49
C TYR A 21 -17.10 -3.45 -2.92
N LYS A 22 -18.15 -4.24 -3.17
CA LYS A 22 -18.25 -5.65 -2.79
C LYS A 22 -17.78 -5.92 -1.36
N ALA A 23 -18.41 -5.24 -0.40
CA ALA A 23 -18.12 -5.44 1.01
C ALA A 23 -18.61 -6.82 1.48
N GLU A 24 -17.71 -7.58 2.08
CA GLU A 24 -17.94 -8.91 2.64
C GLU A 24 -17.68 -8.85 4.14
N THR A 25 -18.73 -9.06 4.93
CA THR A 25 -18.65 -9.03 6.40
C THR A 25 -18.66 -10.45 6.95
N GLY A 26 -17.57 -10.83 7.62
CA GLY A 26 -17.44 -12.03 8.43
C GLY A 26 -17.64 -11.75 9.93
N PRO A 27 -17.47 -12.76 10.79
CA PRO A 27 -17.69 -12.63 12.23
C PRO A 27 -16.68 -11.67 12.91
N ASP A 28 -15.42 -11.72 12.49
CA ASP A 28 -14.32 -10.95 13.08
C ASP A 28 -13.56 -10.11 12.05
N ASN A 29 -14.02 -10.09 10.80
CA ASN A 29 -13.39 -9.34 9.73
C ASN A 29 -14.38 -8.73 8.74
N VAL A 30 -14.02 -7.59 8.15
CA VAL A 30 -14.71 -7.02 6.98
C VAL A 30 -13.68 -6.84 5.88
N ALA A 31 -14.00 -7.32 4.67
CA ALA A 31 -13.19 -7.11 3.49
C ALA A 31 -13.99 -6.29 2.45
N CYS A 32 -13.34 -5.36 1.76
CA CYS A 32 -13.95 -4.65 0.63
C CYS A 32 -12.90 -4.29 -0.40
N TRP A 33 -13.35 -3.76 -1.54
CA TRP A 33 -12.49 -3.27 -2.61
C TRP A 33 -12.56 -1.75 -2.68
N ILE A 34 -11.42 -1.11 -2.90
CA ILE A 34 -11.34 0.36 -3.08
C ILE A 34 -10.55 0.70 -4.34
N PRO A 35 -10.88 1.82 -5.02
CA PRO A 35 -10.08 2.30 -6.12
C PRO A 35 -8.74 2.85 -5.59
N SER A 36 -7.70 2.76 -6.39
CA SER A 36 -6.38 3.34 -6.12
C SER A 36 -5.88 4.08 -7.35
N GLU A 37 -5.16 5.16 -7.11
CA GLU A 37 -4.55 6.00 -8.14
C GLU A 37 -3.07 6.21 -7.79
N VAL A 38 -2.18 5.93 -8.73
CA VAL A 38 -0.74 6.07 -8.56
C VAL A 38 -0.37 7.51 -8.16
N GLU A 39 0.64 7.65 -7.31
CA GLU A 39 1.19 8.91 -6.77
C GLU A 39 0.22 9.72 -5.91
N LYS A 40 -0.94 9.17 -5.56
CA LYS A 40 -1.84 9.81 -4.60
C LYS A 40 -1.49 9.42 -3.17
N GLU A 41 -1.33 10.43 -2.32
CA GLU A 41 -1.25 10.21 -0.87
C GLU A 41 -2.60 9.75 -0.34
N PHE A 42 -2.57 8.82 0.60
CA PHE A 42 -3.78 8.34 1.26
C PHE A 42 -3.61 8.31 2.78
N SER A 43 -4.74 8.30 3.47
CA SER A 43 -4.79 8.12 4.92
C SER A 43 -5.86 7.10 5.29
N ILE A 44 -5.63 6.38 6.38
CA ILE A 44 -6.58 5.43 6.94
C ILE A 44 -7.26 6.14 8.11
N GLY A 45 -8.54 6.44 7.96
CA GLY A 45 -9.37 6.95 9.03
C GLY A 45 -10.00 5.80 9.83
N PHE A 46 -10.12 5.99 11.15
CA PHE A 46 -10.85 5.07 12.00
C PHE A 46 -11.59 5.77 13.13
N SER A 47 -12.65 5.14 13.63
CA SER A 47 -13.46 5.59 14.76
C SER A 47 -13.56 4.51 15.82
N VAL A 48 -13.32 4.89 17.08
CA VAL A 48 -13.59 4.06 18.25
C VAL A 48 -14.90 4.53 18.88
N PRO A 49 -15.91 3.65 19.02
CA PRO A 49 -17.22 4.04 19.54
C PRO A 49 -17.13 4.45 21.02
N LEU A 50 -17.99 5.37 21.42
CA LEU A 50 -17.97 5.99 22.75
C LEU A 50 -18.00 4.98 23.91
N ASP A 51 -18.85 3.96 23.83
CA ASP A 51 -19.01 2.91 24.85
C ASP A 51 -17.71 2.14 25.11
N ARG A 52 -16.92 1.91 24.06
CA ARG A 52 -15.59 1.31 24.14
C ARG A 52 -14.56 2.30 24.64
N LEU A 53 -14.60 3.54 24.14
CA LEU A 53 -13.64 4.58 24.51
C LEU A 53 -13.65 4.88 26.02
N VAL A 54 -14.81 4.83 26.67
CA VAL A 54 -14.92 5.06 28.12
C VAL A 54 -14.50 3.86 28.97
N SER A 55 -14.41 2.65 28.40
CA SER A 55 -14.21 1.40 29.14
C SER A 55 -12.85 0.73 28.91
N THR A 56 -12.26 0.85 27.73
CA THR A 56 -11.03 0.12 27.37
C THR A 56 -10.04 0.95 26.58
N ASN A 57 -8.75 0.61 26.71
CA ASN A 57 -7.72 1.10 25.80
C ASN A 57 -7.74 0.30 24.50
N HIS A 58 -7.32 0.92 23.40
CA HIS A 58 -7.26 0.28 22.08
C HIS A 58 -5.95 0.59 21.37
N ILE A 59 -5.54 -0.34 20.52
CA ILE A 59 -4.48 -0.12 19.53
C ILE A 59 -5.00 -0.52 18.15
N VAL A 60 -4.66 0.29 17.16
CA VAL A 60 -4.94 0.05 15.74
C VAL A 60 -3.62 -0.17 15.04
N ASP A 61 -3.38 -1.41 14.63
CA ASP A 61 -2.19 -1.83 13.92
C ASP A 61 -2.48 -1.84 12.41
N LEU A 62 -1.53 -1.33 11.63
CA LEU A 62 -1.63 -1.23 10.18
C LEU A 62 -0.65 -2.18 9.51
N THR A 63 -1.08 -2.85 8.47
CA THR A 63 -0.25 -3.66 7.59
C THR A 63 -0.53 -3.26 6.15
N LEU A 64 0.50 -2.87 5.40
CA LEU A 64 0.41 -2.42 4.02
C LEU A 64 1.19 -3.40 3.14
N ASP A 65 0.54 -4.03 2.17
CA ASP A 65 1.15 -5.06 1.30
C ASP A 65 1.81 -6.23 2.06
N GLY A 66 1.27 -6.55 3.24
CA GLY A 66 1.80 -7.55 4.16
C GLY A 66 3.00 -7.10 5.00
N LYS A 67 3.40 -5.83 4.89
CA LYS A 67 4.42 -5.23 5.76
C LYS A 67 3.75 -4.54 6.95
N PRO A 68 4.03 -4.93 8.20
CA PRO A 68 3.53 -4.21 9.36
C PRO A 68 4.15 -2.82 9.40
N ILE A 69 3.32 -1.80 9.62
CA ILE A 69 3.73 -0.40 9.64
C ILE A 69 3.75 0.12 11.06
N PHE A 70 4.84 0.77 11.43
CA PHE A 70 4.96 1.45 12.71
C PHE A 70 4.56 2.91 12.54
N GLY A 71 3.32 3.24 12.84
CA GLY A 71 2.75 4.58 12.63
C GLY A 71 2.36 5.30 13.91
N PHE A 72 2.09 6.60 13.78
CA PHE A 72 1.45 7.40 14.83
C PHE A 72 -0.05 7.23 14.86
N GLY A 73 -0.65 7.49 16.02
CA GLY A 73 -2.09 7.73 16.12
C GLY A 73 -2.93 6.49 16.35
N GLY A 74 -2.39 5.28 16.14
CA GLY A 74 -3.10 4.01 16.36
C GLY A 74 -3.44 3.72 17.83
N THR A 75 -2.73 4.34 18.78
CA THR A 75 -2.96 4.16 20.22
C THR A 75 -4.10 5.04 20.73
N VAL A 76 -5.22 4.46 21.15
CA VAL A 76 -6.35 5.16 21.75
C VAL A 76 -6.46 4.80 23.23
N ARG A 77 -6.19 5.77 24.10
CA ARG A 77 -6.33 5.58 25.55
C ARG A 77 -7.80 5.69 25.95
N GLN A 78 -8.18 4.91 26.95
CA GLN A 78 -9.47 5.03 27.63
C GLN A 78 -9.67 6.47 28.09
N ASN A 79 -10.85 7.02 27.83
CA ASN A 79 -11.22 8.37 28.23
C ASN A 79 -12.63 8.37 28.81
N ILE A 80 -12.71 8.31 30.15
CA ILE A 80 -13.99 8.31 30.89
C ILE A 80 -14.81 9.59 30.71
N ASN A 81 -14.19 10.67 30.25
CA ASN A 81 -14.84 11.97 30.03
C ASN A 81 -15.17 12.20 28.55
N ALA A 82 -15.02 11.18 27.69
CA ALA A 82 -15.41 11.31 26.29
C ALA A 82 -16.92 11.53 26.19
N LEU A 83 -17.34 12.44 25.31
CA LEU A 83 -18.75 12.73 25.01
C LEU A 83 -19.15 12.23 23.61
N THR A 84 -18.17 11.88 22.79
CA THR A 84 -18.33 11.45 21.40
C THR A 84 -17.31 10.38 21.06
N ASP A 85 -17.53 9.69 19.95
CA ASP A 85 -16.56 8.78 19.36
C ASP A 85 -15.21 9.45 19.11
N SER A 86 -14.14 8.67 19.22
CA SER A 86 -12.79 9.13 18.89
C SER A 86 -12.46 8.80 17.43
N ARG A 87 -12.44 9.82 16.57
CA ARG A 87 -11.98 9.72 15.19
C ARG A 87 -10.49 10.05 15.07
N ARG A 88 -9.74 9.24 14.34
CA ARG A 88 -8.30 9.40 14.12
C ARG A 88 -7.90 8.98 12.72
N TYR A 89 -6.70 9.39 12.32
CA TYR A 89 -6.14 9.11 11.01
C TYR A 89 -4.71 8.58 11.15
N LEU A 90 -4.38 7.62 10.29
CA LEU A 90 -3.04 7.10 10.07
C LEU A 90 -2.66 7.46 8.64
N SER A 91 -1.71 8.36 8.45
CA SER A 91 -1.28 8.81 7.11
C SER A 91 0.23 8.65 6.88
N THR A 92 0.97 8.26 7.90
CA THR A 92 2.44 8.22 7.85
C THR A 92 3.02 7.05 8.63
N GLU A 93 4.15 6.53 8.17
CA GLU A 93 5.03 5.65 8.93
C GLU A 93 6.09 6.47 9.68
N LEU A 94 6.53 5.97 10.84
CA LEU A 94 7.72 6.45 11.53
C LEU A 94 9.00 5.84 10.98
N VAL A 95 9.97 6.71 10.74
CA VAL A 95 11.23 6.38 10.07
C VAL A 95 12.40 7.00 10.83
N ASP A 96 13.62 6.59 10.51
CA ASP A 96 14.84 7.11 11.15
C ASP A 96 14.75 7.08 12.68
N ASN A 97 14.43 5.91 13.25
CA ASN A 97 14.25 5.70 14.69
C ASN A 97 13.25 6.69 15.34
N GLY A 98 12.18 7.04 14.63
CA GLY A 98 11.13 7.91 15.14
C GLY A 98 11.45 9.41 15.03
N ARG A 99 12.47 9.79 14.26
CA ARG A 99 12.86 11.19 14.03
C ARG A 99 12.30 11.79 12.75
N ALA A 100 11.76 10.95 11.88
CA ALA A 100 11.09 11.41 10.68
C ALA A 100 9.85 10.56 10.36
N THR A 101 9.03 11.05 9.45
CA THR A 101 7.85 10.35 8.92
C THR A 101 7.90 10.26 7.41
N GLN A 102 7.20 9.29 6.84
CA GLN A 102 6.92 9.23 5.40
C GLN A 102 5.43 9.01 5.18
N SER A 103 4.82 9.78 4.26
CA SER A 103 3.40 9.64 3.89
C SER A 103 3.13 8.32 3.16
N PHE A 104 1.95 7.75 3.33
CA PHE A 104 1.49 6.63 2.51
C PHE A 104 1.06 7.11 1.13
N GLN A 105 1.53 6.45 0.08
CA GLN A 105 1.18 6.75 -1.30
C GLN A 105 0.87 5.46 -2.05
N PHE A 106 -0.08 5.49 -2.97
CA PHE A 106 -0.18 4.41 -3.96
C PHE A 106 0.90 4.59 -5.02
N GLY A 107 1.53 3.51 -5.46
CA GLY A 107 2.56 3.53 -6.47
C GLY A 107 2.44 2.37 -7.44
N THR A 108 3.20 2.41 -8.53
CA THR A 108 3.30 1.30 -9.48
C THR A 108 4.13 0.16 -8.90
N LEU A 109 3.60 -1.06 -8.98
CA LEU A 109 4.31 -2.29 -8.63
C LEU A 109 5.33 -2.61 -9.73
N GLU A 110 6.60 -2.76 -9.37
CA GLU A 110 7.63 -3.15 -10.32
C GLU A 110 7.61 -4.67 -10.51
N LEU A 111 7.55 -5.09 -11.77
CA LEU A 111 7.56 -6.51 -12.11
C LEU A 111 8.95 -6.91 -12.59
N THR A 112 9.38 -8.11 -12.18
CA THR A 112 10.63 -8.72 -12.62
C THR A 112 10.38 -10.15 -13.10
N ASP A 113 11.21 -10.61 -14.05
CA ASP A 113 11.27 -11.98 -14.54
C ASP A 113 12.38 -12.81 -13.87
N ASP A 114 13.09 -12.23 -12.90
CA ASP A 114 14.13 -12.93 -12.15
C ASP A 114 13.51 -13.99 -11.22
N ASP A 115 13.56 -15.25 -11.67
CA ASP A 115 13.09 -16.42 -10.92
C ASP A 115 13.76 -16.54 -9.52
N GLY A 116 14.93 -15.91 -9.29
CA GLY A 116 15.57 -15.86 -7.98
C GLY A 116 14.76 -15.10 -6.92
N LEU A 117 13.87 -14.19 -7.35
CA LEU A 117 12.98 -13.41 -6.49
C LEU A 117 11.60 -14.04 -6.30
N LEU A 118 11.33 -15.19 -6.91
CA LEU A 118 10.03 -15.86 -6.88
C LEU A 118 9.56 -16.18 -5.45
N HIS A 119 10.48 -16.52 -4.56
CA HIS A 119 10.19 -16.89 -3.17
C HIS A 119 10.14 -15.70 -2.19
N GLN A 120 10.47 -14.49 -2.64
CA GLN A 120 10.57 -13.31 -1.77
C GLN A 120 9.34 -12.39 -1.85
N ALA A 121 8.49 -12.56 -2.86
CA ALA A 121 7.32 -11.73 -3.06
C ALA A 121 6.27 -11.99 -1.96
N SER A 122 5.87 -10.93 -1.24
CA SER A 122 4.74 -10.97 -0.32
C SER A 122 3.48 -11.41 -1.05
N GLU A 123 2.73 -12.36 -0.48
CA GLU A 123 1.46 -12.77 -1.07
C GLU A 123 0.38 -11.68 -1.00
N GLN A 124 0.60 -10.64 -0.20
CA GLN A 124 -0.42 -9.69 0.26
C GLN A 124 -0.37 -8.33 -0.46
N PHE A 125 0.28 -8.22 -1.62
CA PHE A 125 0.25 -7.00 -2.42
C PHE A 125 -1.16 -6.58 -2.82
N GLY A 126 -1.41 -5.27 -2.84
CA GLY A 126 -2.71 -4.71 -3.12
C GLY A 126 -3.68 -4.82 -1.93
N GLU A 127 -3.16 -4.92 -0.71
CA GLU A 127 -3.95 -5.08 0.52
C GLU A 127 -3.54 -4.04 1.58
N ILE A 128 -4.53 -3.33 2.12
CA ILE A 128 -4.40 -2.55 3.34
C ILE A 128 -5.18 -3.28 4.43
N ARG A 129 -4.48 -3.71 5.48
CA ARG A 129 -5.07 -4.42 6.61
C ARG A 129 -4.97 -3.58 7.88
N VAL A 130 -6.11 -3.40 8.52
CA VAL A 130 -6.24 -2.64 9.77
C VAL A 130 -6.75 -3.59 10.84
N THR A 131 -5.97 -3.79 11.89
CA THR A 131 -6.35 -4.65 13.01
C THR A 131 -6.61 -3.80 14.24
N VAL A 132 -7.80 -3.94 14.82
CA VAL A 132 -8.18 -3.25 16.05
C VAL A 132 -8.11 -4.25 17.20
N SER A 133 -7.38 -3.89 18.25
CA SER A 133 -7.21 -4.70 19.45
C SER A 133 -7.51 -3.89 20.71
N SER A 134 -8.10 -4.52 21.72
CA SER A 134 -8.16 -3.96 23.07
C SER A 134 -6.82 -4.18 23.77
N VAL A 135 -6.51 -3.29 24.72
CA VAL A 135 -5.27 -3.34 25.49
C VAL A 135 -5.61 -3.11 26.96
N LYS A 136 -4.98 -3.87 27.87
CA LYS A 136 -5.19 -3.67 29.32
C LYS A 136 -4.49 -2.42 29.83
N ALA A 137 -3.24 -2.21 29.43
CA ALA A 137 -2.45 -1.06 29.84
C ALA A 137 -1.39 -0.66 28.81
N PHE A 138 -0.96 0.59 28.88
CA PHE A 138 0.20 1.10 28.16
C PHE A 138 1.32 1.43 29.13
N VAL A 139 2.51 0.89 28.88
CA VAL A 139 3.71 1.25 29.61
C VAL A 139 4.59 2.10 28.70
N GLN A 140 5.15 3.17 29.26
CA GLN A 140 6.12 3.98 28.53
C GLN A 140 7.35 3.13 28.26
N SER A 141 7.67 2.94 27.00
CA SER A 141 8.93 2.33 26.60
C SER A 141 9.90 3.45 26.21
N PRO A 142 11.19 3.36 26.56
CA PRO A 142 12.21 4.04 25.79
C PRO A 142 11.97 3.73 24.31
N ILE A 143 12.18 4.72 23.43
CA ILE A 143 12.16 4.49 21.98
C ILE A 143 13.06 3.27 21.76
N LEU A 144 12.50 2.21 21.16
CA LEU A 144 13.22 0.97 20.91
C LEU A 144 14.63 1.32 20.42
N ASP A 145 15.64 0.74 21.06
CA ASP A 145 17.00 0.80 20.53
C ASP A 145 16.93 0.44 19.04
N SER A 146 17.63 1.23 18.23
CA SER A 146 17.57 1.21 16.76
C SER A 146 17.61 -0.20 16.14
N THR A 147 18.20 -1.16 16.85
CA THR A 147 18.31 -2.57 16.51
C THR A 147 17.00 -3.33 16.41
N SER A 148 15.90 -2.87 17.02
CA SER A 148 14.59 -3.54 16.91
C SER A 148 13.75 -2.99 15.76
N LEU A 149 13.89 -1.71 15.43
CA LEU A 149 13.24 -1.11 14.25
C LEU A 149 14.00 -1.44 12.96
N SER A 150 15.33 -1.56 13.01
CA SER A 150 16.17 -1.89 11.84
C SER A 150 15.99 -3.32 11.31
N LYS A 151 15.42 -4.23 12.10
CA LYS A 151 15.17 -5.63 11.68
C LYS A 151 14.16 -5.74 10.55
N TYR A 152 13.29 -4.76 10.38
CA TYR A 152 12.44 -4.66 9.20
C TYR A 152 13.25 -4.04 8.09
N ASN A 153 14.06 -4.89 7.45
CA ASN A 153 14.90 -4.52 6.32
C ASN A 153 14.03 -3.82 5.27
N ARG A 154 14.15 -2.50 5.18
CA ARG A 154 13.57 -1.65 4.14
C ARG A 154 14.27 -1.88 2.81
N ASN A 155 14.26 -3.13 2.34
CA ASN A 155 14.42 -3.31 0.92
C ASN A 155 13.12 -2.77 0.30
N ASP A 156 13.16 -1.47 0.00
CA ASP A 156 12.13 -0.66 -0.67
C ASP A 156 11.87 -1.10 -2.10
N LYS A 157 12.51 -2.19 -2.53
CA LYS A 157 12.21 -2.86 -3.78
C LYS A 157 10.88 -3.59 -3.62
N PHE A 158 9.79 -2.87 -3.89
CA PHE A 158 8.46 -3.44 -4.17
C PHE A 158 8.49 -4.13 -5.54
N ILE A 159 9.33 -5.15 -5.64
CA ILE A 159 9.52 -5.95 -6.83
C ILE A 159 8.75 -7.25 -6.63
N ALA A 160 7.81 -7.52 -7.52
CA ALA A 160 7.08 -8.78 -7.57
C ALA A 160 7.49 -9.55 -8.83
N HIS A 161 7.60 -10.87 -8.70
CA HIS A 161 7.82 -11.71 -9.86
C HIS A 161 6.53 -11.79 -10.72
N GLU A 162 6.64 -11.64 -12.04
CA GLU A 162 5.51 -11.62 -12.98
C GLU A 162 4.57 -12.83 -12.83
N ARG A 163 5.14 -14.02 -12.58
CA ARG A 163 4.36 -15.26 -12.43
C ARG A 163 3.47 -15.26 -11.20
N SER A 164 3.86 -14.58 -10.13
CA SER A 164 3.18 -14.67 -8.83
C SER A 164 2.05 -13.66 -8.66
N LYS A 165 1.98 -12.62 -9.50
CA LYS A 165 1.12 -11.44 -9.28
C LYS A 165 0.42 -10.94 -10.54
N LYS A 166 -0.20 -11.85 -11.29
CA LYS A 166 -1.09 -11.48 -12.41
C LYS A 166 -2.26 -10.62 -11.92
N GLY A 167 -2.41 -9.43 -12.50
CA GLY A 167 -3.51 -8.52 -12.22
C GLY A 167 -3.28 -7.54 -11.06
N LEU A 168 -2.07 -7.48 -10.50
CA LEU A 168 -1.66 -6.46 -9.55
C LEU A 168 -0.78 -5.42 -10.25
N ALA A 169 -1.26 -4.18 -10.31
CA ALA A 169 -0.53 -3.06 -10.92
C ALA A 169 -0.01 -2.05 -9.87
N HIS A 170 -0.64 -1.99 -8.70
CA HIS A 170 -0.34 -0.99 -7.67
C HIS A 170 0.23 -1.65 -6.41
N CYS A 171 1.14 -0.93 -5.74
CA CYS A 171 1.67 -1.22 -4.41
C CYS A 171 1.58 0.05 -3.53
N VAL A 172 1.82 -0.07 -2.24
CA VAL A 172 2.06 1.08 -1.36
C VAL A 172 3.51 1.50 -1.50
N LYS A 173 3.74 2.78 -1.77
CA LYS A 173 5.02 3.46 -1.67
C LYS A 173 4.98 4.46 -0.51
N PHE A 174 6.16 4.90 -0.11
CA PHE A 174 6.33 5.92 0.91
C PHE A 174 6.80 7.21 0.25
N GLY A 175 6.16 8.32 0.60
CA GLY A 175 6.55 9.64 0.12
C GLY A 175 7.87 10.12 0.73
N ASP A 176 8.18 11.40 0.48
CA ASP A 176 9.39 12.03 0.98
C ASP A 176 9.47 12.00 2.51
N GLN A 177 10.67 11.78 3.03
CA GLN A 177 10.96 11.80 4.45
C GLN A 177 10.83 13.21 5.02
N ARG A 178 9.97 13.39 6.02
CA ARG A 178 9.74 14.65 6.72
C ARG A 178 10.22 14.56 8.17
N PRO A 179 11.17 15.41 8.62
CA PRO A 179 11.65 15.38 10.00
C PRO A 179 10.53 15.78 10.97
N ILE A 180 10.53 15.18 12.15
CA ILE A 180 9.57 15.48 13.21
C ILE A 180 10.29 16.32 14.28
N ALA A 181 9.62 17.38 14.74
CA ALA A 181 10.21 18.31 15.71
C ALA A 181 10.57 17.66 17.06
N ARG A 182 9.87 16.58 17.44
CA ARG A 182 10.13 15.85 18.68
C ARG A 182 10.08 14.35 18.45
N PRO A 183 11.10 13.60 18.93
CA PRO A 183 11.02 12.14 18.98
C PRO A 183 9.77 11.76 19.77
N THR A 184 9.01 10.83 19.25
CA THR A 184 7.80 10.39 19.94
C THR A 184 8.07 9.12 20.72
N TYR A 185 7.57 9.09 21.95
CA TYR A 185 7.65 7.90 22.81
C TYR A 185 6.70 6.83 22.30
N MET A 186 7.21 5.61 22.19
CA MET A 186 6.39 4.44 21.92
C MET A 186 5.77 3.94 23.22
N ALA A 187 4.46 3.67 23.18
CA ALA A 187 3.78 2.97 24.24
C ALA A 187 3.88 1.46 23.97
N LYS A 188 4.40 0.70 24.95
CA LYS A 188 4.31 -0.76 24.92
C LYS A 188 2.93 -1.17 25.42
N SER A 189 2.20 -1.88 24.57
CA SER A 189 0.88 -2.44 24.90
C SER A 189 1.02 -3.71 25.74
N ILE A 190 0.20 -3.86 26.78
CA ILE A 190 0.14 -5.05 27.64
C ILE A 190 -1.26 -5.65 27.57
N GLY A 191 -1.33 -6.98 27.45
CA GLY A 191 -2.59 -7.72 27.42
C GLY A 191 -3.42 -7.38 26.18
N ILE A 192 -2.83 -7.56 25.00
CA ILE A 192 -3.46 -7.29 23.71
C ILE A 192 -4.46 -8.41 23.41
N GLU A 193 -5.70 -8.03 23.08
CA GLU A 193 -6.73 -8.94 22.61
C GLU A 193 -7.32 -8.40 21.31
N LYS A 194 -7.24 -9.20 20.24
CA LYS A 194 -7.71 -8.81 18.92
C LYS A 194 -9.24 -8.75 18.90
N LEU A 195 -9.80 -7.62 18.48
CA LEU A 195 -11.25 -7.42 18.38
C LEU A 195 -11.78 -7.67 16.97
N CYS A 196 -11.17 -7.05 15.97
CA CYS A 196 -11.61 -7.19 14.58
C CYS A 196 -10.52 -6.80 13.57
N THR A 197 -10.72 -7.17 12.31
CA THR A 197 -9.83 -6.81 11.19
C THR A 197 -10.61 -6.24 10.02
N PHE A 198 -10.13 -5.15 9.44
CA PHE A 198 -10.62 -4.58 8.20
C PHE A 198 -9.59 -4.79 7.10
N VAL A 199 -10.03 -5.22 5.93
CA VAL A 199 -9.18 -5.49 4.78
C VAL A 199 -9.69 -4.70 3.58
N PHE A 200 -8.86 -3.82 3.04
CA PHE A 200 -9.15 -3.07 1.83
C PHE A 200 -8.26 -3.59 0.70
N ASN A 201 -8.88 -4.27 -0.25
CA ASN A 201 -8.23 -4.71 -1.47
C ASN A 201 -8.24 -3.57 -2.48
N TYR A 202 -7.11 -2.90 -2.68
CA TYR A 202 -7.05 -1.74 -3.57
C TYR A 202 -6.59 -2.13 -4.97
N ARG A 203 -7.27 -1.62 -6.00
CA ARG A 203 -6.91 -1.85 -7.42
C ARG A 203 -7.18 -0.58 -8.24
N PRO A 204 -6.55 -0.43 -9.42
CA PRO A 204 -6.99 0.57 -10.38
C PRO A 204 -8.50 0.43 -10.67
N MET A 205 -9.20 1.55 -10.81
CA MET A 205 -10.64 1.55 -11.07
C MET A 205 -11.02 0.69 -12.29
N ASP A 206 -10.20 0.73 -13.34
CA ASP A 206 -10.47 -0.01 -14.58
C ASP A 206 -10.38 -1.54 -14.37
N ILE A 207 -9.51 -2.01 -13.46
CA ILE A 207 -9.46 -3.42 -13.04
C ILE A 207 -10.69 -3.80 -12.23
N LEU A 208 -11.16 -2.91 -11.34
CA LEU A 208 -12.39 -3.15 -10.58
C LEU A 208 -13.61 -3.27 -11.50
N MET A 209 -13.72 -2.42 -12.52
CA MET A 209 -14.80 -2.51 -13.51
C MET A 209 -14.69 -3.77 -14.38
N ALA A 210 -13.50 -4.10 -14.87
CA ALA A 210 -13.27 -5.27 -15.71
C ALA A 210 -13.63 -6.58 -14.98
N ASN A 211 -13.39 -6.63 -13.67
CA ASN A 211 -13.75 -7.75 -12.82
C ASN A 211 -15.20 -7.69 -12.30
N THR A 212 -16.02 -6.77 -12.78
CA THR A 212 -17.42 -6.57 -12.36
C THR A 212 -17.59 -6.26 -10.85
N ILE A 213 -16.54 -5.73 -10.23
CA ILE A 213 -16.55 -5.32 -8.82
C ILE A 213 -17.13 -3.91 -8.69
N ALA A 214 -16.75 -3.00 -9.59
CA ALA A 214 -17.27 -1.64 -9.67
C ALA A 214 -18.22 -1.50 -10.89
N PRO A 215 -19.23 -0.62 -10.83
CA PRO A 215 -20.11 -0.38 -11.96
C PRO A 215 -19.33 0.22 -13.15
N PRO A 216 -19.71 -0.07 -14.40
CA PRO A 216 -19.12 0.59 -15.56
C PRO A 216 -19.30 2.10 -15.43
N ARG A 217 -18.29 2.88 -15.84
CA ARG A 217 -18.46 4.34 -15.97
C ARG A 217 -19.64 4.58 -16.89
N THR A 218 -20.75 5.08 -16.35
CA THR A 218 -21.81 5.63 -17.17
C THR A 218 -21.19 6.87 -17.80
N ASN A 219 -20.64 6.72 -19.01
CA ASN A 219 -20.32 7.84 -19.86
C ASN A 219 -21.66 8.54 -20.07
N LYS A 220 -21.93 9.56 -19.24
CA LYS A 220 -22.87 10.61 -19.58
C LYS A 220 -22.23 11.29 -20.78
N LEU A 221 -22.39 10.65 -21.94
CA LEU A 221 -22.28 11.30 -23.22
C LEU A 221 -23.18 12.51 -23.08
N ASN A 222 -22.56 13.68 -22.99
CA ASN A 222 -23.25 14.94 -23.11
C ASN A 222 -24.07 14.83 -24.39
N SER A 223 -25.35 14.52 -24.24
CA SER A 223 -26.32 14.76 -25.30
C SER A 223 -26.26 16.25 -25.49
N VAL A 224 -25.44 16.66 -26.46
CA VAL A 224 -25.58 17.93 -27.14
C VAL A 224 -26.91 17.83 -27.87
N SER A 225 -28.00 17.96 -27.11
CA SER A 225 -29.29 18.34 -27.62
C SER A 225 -29.11 19.75 -28.14
N GLY A 226 -28.71 19.83 -29.40
CA GLY A 226 -28.87 21.01 -30.23
C GLY A 226 -30.33 21.40 -30.23
N SER A 227 -30.71 22.22 -29.26
CA SER A 227 -31.92 23.03 -29.35
C SER A 227 -31.50 24.32 -30.04
N GLY A 228 -31.69 24.32 -31.35
CA GLY A 228 -31.69 25.54 -32.14
C GLY A 228 -32.79 26.46 -31.63
N SER A 229 -32.43 27.37 -30.74
CA SER A 229 -33.25 28.50 -30.33
C SER A 229 -32.76 29.73 -31.09
N ARG A 230 -33.38 29.97 -32.25
CA ARG A 230 -33.40 31.30 -32.90
C ARG A 230 -34.00 32.29 -31.89
N SER A 231 -33.16 33.15 -31.31
CA SER A 231 -33.61 34.38 -30.64
C SER A 231 -33.11 35.57 -31.42
N THR A 232 -34.07 36.32 -31.95
CA THR A 232 -33.96 37.56 -32.69
C THR A 232 -33.35 38.70 -31.88
N ASN A 233 -32.46 39.45 -32.54
CA ASN A 233 -31.99 40.79 -32.21
C ASN A 233 -33.15 41.80 -32.08
N VAL A 234 -33.19 42.58 -30.99
CA VAL A 234 -33.47 44.04 -30.90
C VAL A 234 -32.88 44.48 -29.54
N GLY A 235 -31.77 45.20 -29.46
CA GLY A 235 -31.68 46.65 -29.61
C GLY A 235 -31.65 47.33 -28.23
N GLY A 236 -30.50 47.88 -27.81
CA GLY A 236 -30.39 48.62 -26.55
C GLY A 236 -28.96 49.07 -26.21
N SER A 237 -28.76 50.37 -26.26
CA SER A 237 -27.51 51.16 -26.23
C SER A 237 -26.94 51.46 -24.84
N GLY A 238 -25.61 51.72 -24.80
CA GLY A 238 -24.87 52.43 -23.74
C GLY A 238 -24.32 51.51 -22.65
N GLN A 239 -23.11 51.66 -22.10
CA GLN A 239 -22.19 52.79 -22.05
C GLN A 239 -20.79 52.28 -21.65
N ALA A 240 -19.77 53.07 -21.96
CA ALA A 240 -18.36 52.76 -21.85
C ALA A 240 -17.81 52.65 -20.42
N SER A 241 -16.84 51.76 -20.21
CA SER A 241 -15.67 52.05 -19.36
C SER A 241 -14.53 51.09 -19.73
N GLY A 242 -13.45 51.65 -20.28
CA GLY A 242 -12.29 50.92 -20.75
C GLY A 242 -11.35 50.51 -19.62
N ILE A 243 -10.79 49.30 -19.75
CA ILE A 243 -9.54 48.92 -19.09
C ILE A 243 -8.67 48.22 -20.13
N LYS A 244 -7.63 48.93 -20.58
CA LYS A 244 -6.52 48.42 -21.39
C LYS A 244 -5.72 47.38 -20.60
N ARG A 245 -5.55 46.18 -21.15
CA ARG A 245 -4.34 45.37 -20.92
C ARG A 245 -3.88 44.76 -22.25
N LYS A 246 -2.57 44.91 -22.50
CA LYS A 246 -1.82 44.45 -23.67
C LYS A 246 -1.88 42.92 -23.77
N ALA A 247 -2.12 42.42 -24.97
CA ALA A 247 -1.86 41.04 -25.34
C ALA A 247 -0.51 41.00 -26.06
N ASP A 248 0.41 40.17 -25.57
CA ASP A 248 1.60 39.79 -26.29
C ASP A 248 1.29 38.59 -27.19
N ASP A 249 1.87 38.71 -28.38
CA ASP A 249 1.77 37.88 -29.57
C ASP A 249 2.57 36.59 -29.38
N VAL A 250 1.90 35.42 -29.38
CA VAL A 250 2.58 34.12 -29.44
C VAL A 250 1.97 33.29 -30.56
N LYS A 251 2.81 33.14 -31.58
CA LYS A 251 2.63 32.36 -32.81
C LYS A 251 2.13 30.94 -32.53
N ALA A 252 1.08 30.58 -33.24
CA ALA A 252 0.74 29.21 -33.57
C ALA A 252 1.75 28.66 -34.57
N GLU A 253 2.29 27.46 -34.33
CA GLU A 253 2.53 26.39 -35.32
C GLU A 253 2.77 25.06 -34.56
N GLY A 254 2.17 23.97 -35.04
CA GLY A 254 2.36 22.65 -34.43
C GLY A 254 1.35 21.60 -34.89
N ASN A 255 1.23 21.42 -36.21
CA ASN A 255 0.45 20.38 -36.86
C ASN A 255 1.10 19.00 -36.61
N PHE A 256 0.61 18.22 -35.65
CA PHE A 256 1.03 16.83 -35.45
C PHE A 256 0.10 15.89 -36.22
N GLY A 257 0.61 15.39 -37.34
CA GLY A 257 -0.01 14.34 -38.15
C GLY A 257 -0.15 13.04 -37.35
N SER A 258 -1.40 12.58 -37.28
CA SER A 258 -1.80 11.28 -36.78
C SER A 258 -1.70 10.25 -37.90
N ASP A 259 -0.50 9.82 -38.26
CA ASP A 259 -0.27 8.69 -39.19
C ASP A 259 0.97 7.92 -38.72
N GLY A 260 0.79 6.74 -38.11
CA GLY A 260 1.97 5.94 -37.75
C GLY A 260 1.83 4.72 -36.86
N VAL A 261 0.63 4.20 -36.55
CA VAL A 261 0.52 2.98 -35.71
C VAL A 261 0.26 1.72 -36.54
N ASP A 262 -0.34 1.84 -37.73
CA ASP A 262 -0.67 0.67 -38.55
C ASP A 262 0.51 0.10 -39.35
N GLY A 263 1.57 0.88 -39.58
CA GLY A 263 2.78 0.43 -40.29
C GLY A 263 3.67 -0.53 -39.49
N GLU A 264 3.70 -0.39 -38.16
CA GLU A 264 4.57 -1.21 -37.30
C GLU A 264 3.98 -2.60 -37.05
N ILE A 265 2.64 -2.71 -37.00
CA ILE A 265 1.93 -3.98 -36.83
C ILE A 265 2.12 -4.87 -38.08
N GLN A 266 2.09 -4.30 -39.29
CA GLN A 266 2.35 -5.05 -40.52
C GLN A 266 3.80 -5.55 -40.63
N ARG A 267 4.76 -4.86 -40.01
CA ARG A 267 6.18 -5.25 -40.02
C ARG A 267 6.46 -6.46 -39.11
N LEU A 268 5.77 -6.56 -37.97
CA LEU A 268 5.90 -7.67 -37.03
C LEU A 268 5.25 -8.97 -37.52
N GLU A 269 4.16 -8.89 -38.31
CA GLU A 269 3.54 -10.08 -38.90
C GLU A 269 4.37 -10.71 -40.03
N GLY A 270 5.15 -9.89 -40.77
CA GLY A 270 6.09 -10.38 -41.79
C GLY A 270 7.22 -11.23 -41.20
N LEU A 271 7.73 -10.90 -40.01
CA LEU A 271 8.80 -11.64 -39.32
C LEU A 271 8.34 -12.98 -38.73
N ARG A 272 7.05 -13.14 -38.43
CA ARG A 272 6.50 -14.43 -37.97
C ARG A 272 6.31 -15.43 -39.11
N LYS A 273 5.97 -14.96 -40.32
CA LYS A 273 5.79 -15.85 -41.48
C LYS A 273 7.12 -16.35 -42.07
N SER A 274 8.22 -15.60 -41.94
CA SER A 274 9.54 -16.05 -42.43
C SER A 274 10.19 -17.13 -41.56
N LYS A 275 9.88 -17.21 -40.26
CA LYS A 275 10.39 -18.28 -39.37
C LYS A 275 9.72 -19.65 -39.53
N VAL A 276 8.52 -19.70 -40.12
CA VAL A 276 7.80 -20.97 -40.34
C VAL A 276 8.23 -21.65 -41.65
N ALA A 277 8.83 -20.90 -42.59
CA ALA A 277 9.28 -21.44 -43.89
C ALA A 277 10.72 -21.97 -43.89
N SER A 278 11.56 -21.62 -42.92
CA SER A 278 12.90 -22.19 -42.79
C SER A 278 12.89 -23.36 -41.81
N GLY A 279 12.70 -24.59 -42.31
CA GLY A 279 12.83 -25.84 -41.57
C GLY A 279 14.26 -26.13 -41.09
N ALA A 280 14.87 -25.18 -40.37
CA ALA A 280 16.18 -25.32 -39.78
C ALA A 280 16.03 -25.89 -38.36
N VAL A 281 16.25 -27.19 -38.25
CA VAL A 281 16.39 -27.91 -36.97
C VAL A 281 17.52 -27.27 -36.16
N PRO A 282 17.27 -26.76 -34.94
CA PRO A 282 18.33 -26.21 -34.11
C PRO A 282 19.31 -27.32 -33.69
N PRO A 283 20.63 -27.05 -33.69
CA PRO A 283 21.60 -28.01 -33.18
C PRO A 283 21.36 -28.25 -31.69
N LEU A 284 21.21 -29.52 -31.33
CA LEU A 284 21.05 -30.00 -29.95
C LEU A 284 22.19 -29.46 -29.08
N LYS A 285 21.85 -28.51 -28.20
CA LYS A 285 22.76 -28.04 -27.16
C LYS A 285 23.08 -29.21 -26.23
N ARG A 286 24.35 -29.61 -26.25
CA ARG A 286 24.95 -30.64 -25.41
C ARG A 286 24.87 -30.18 -23.94
N VAL A 287 23.92 -30.74 -23.20
CA VAL A 287 23.73 -30.50 -21.76
C VAL A 287 24.94 -31.06 -21.01
N LYS A 288 25.65 -30.19 -20.30
CA LYS A 288 26.73 -30.55 -19.37
C LYS A 288 26.09 -31.25 -18.18
N LYS A 289 26.33 -32.56 -18.05
CA LYS A 289 25.87 -33.39 -16.93
C LYS A 289 26.62 -32.95 -15.67
N GLU A 290 25.92 -32.31 -14.73
CA GLU A 290 26.48 -32.03 -13.41
C GLU A 290 26.55 -33.32 -12.58
N HIS A 291 27.56 -33.37 -11.72
CA HIS A 291 27.83 -34.48 -10.82
C HIS A 291 26.75 -34.55 -9.74
N ARG A 292 25.85 -35.52 -9.89
CA ARG A 292 24.81 -35.85 -8.92
C ARG A 292 25.51 -36.56 -7.76
N SER A 293 25.78 -35.85 -6.66
CA SER A 293 26.19 -36.49 -5.40
C SER A 293 25.03 -37.35 -4.91
N THR A 294 25.28 -38.65 -4.83
CA THR A 294 24.37 -39.65 -4.27
C THR A 294 24.26 -39.43 -2.76
N LEU A 295 23.25 -38.69 -2.33
CA LEU A 295 22.76 -38.73 -0.96
C LEU A 295 22.10 -40.10 -0.74
N ILE A 296 22.76 -40.94 0.05
CA ILE A 296 22.27 -42.25 0.47
C ILE A 296 21.22 -41.99 1.55
N SER A 297 19.97 -42.36 1.27
CA SER A 297 18.87 -42.30 2.24
C SER A 297 19.17 -43.29 3.38
N GLY A 298 19.57 -42.79 4.55
CA GLY A 298 19.82 -43.60 5.74
C GLY A 298 20.90 -43.06 6.70
N GLU A 299 21.58 -41.97 6.36
CA GLU A 299 22.63 -41.41 7.23
C GLU A 299 22.00 -40.63 8.41
N VAL A 300 22.09 -41.22 9.61
CA VAL A 300 21.72 -40.57 10.88
C VAL A 300 22.86 -39.63 11.25
N ILE A 301 22.61 -38.32 11.15
CA ILE A 301 23.56 -37.28 11.56
C ILE A 301 23.60 -37.28 13.10
N ASP A 302 24.72 -37.74 13.65
CA ASP A 302 24.99 -37.71 15.08
C ASP A 302 25.36 -36.28 15.53
N LEU A 303 24.49 -35.66 16.34
CA LEU A 303 24.64 -34.31 16.87
C LEU A 303 25.27 -34.28 18.29
N THR A 304 25.88 -35.36 18.76
CA THR A 304 26.43 -35.44 20.12
C THR A 304 27.69 -34.58 20.37
N GLY A 305 28.20 -33.86 19.37
CA GLY A 305 29.40 -33.02 19.46
C GLY A 305 29.20 -31.53 19.76
N VAL A 306 27.98 -31.04 20.04
CA VAL A 306 27.77 -29.61 20.29
C VAL A 306 28.30 -29.24 21.68
N LYS A 307 29.47 -28.60 21.69
CA LYS A 307 30.14 -28.02 22.86
C LYS A 307 29.20 -27.01 23.53
N LYS A 308 28.47 -27.43 24.56
CA LYS A 308 27.60 -26.55 25.36
C LYS A 308 28.47 -25.51 26.03
N GLU A 309 28.25 -24.24 25.71
CA GLU A 309 28.84 -23.13 26.45
C GLU A 309 28.36 -23.16 27.92
N PRO A 310 29.26 -22.88 28.88
CA PRO A 310 28.90 -22.92 30.29
C PRO A 310 27.84 -21.86 30.57
N THR A 311 26.66 -22.32 30.96
CA THR A 311 25.56 -21.46 31.38
C THR A 311 25.95 -20.84 32.72
N ARG A 312 26.37 -19.58 32.73
CA ARG A 312 26.63 -18.85 33.98
C ARG A 312 25.29 -18.48 34.60
N TYR A 313 24.98 -19.11 35.74
CA TYR A 313 23.86 -18.70 36.59
C TYR A 313 24.34 -17.55 37.46
N PHE A 314 23.76 -16.37 37.29
CA PHE A 314 23.99 -15.24 38.19
C PHE A 314 23.31 -15.52 39.52
N VAL A 315 24.08 -15.45 40.60
CA VAL A 315 23.57 -15.62 41.96
C VAL A 315 23.03 -14.27 42.43
N PRO A 316 21.82 -14.20 43.01
CA PRO A 316 21.30 -12.95 43.57
C PRO A 316 22.27 -12.37 44.60
N GLY A 317 22.84 -11.19 44.31
CA GLY A 317 23.83 -10.50 45.16
C GLY A 317 25.23 -10.35 44.54
N GLU A 318 25.48 -10.89 43.35
CA GLU A 318 26.75 -10.70 42.65
C GLU A 318 26.89 -9.26 42.12
N VAL A 319 27.83 -8.50 42.70
CA VAL A 319 28.16 -7.14 42.27
C VAL A 319 29.16 -7.23 41.13
N ILE A 320 28.73 -6.87 39.93
CA ILE A 320 29.60 -6.83 38.74
C ILE A 320 30.35 -5.50 38.78
N ASP A 321 31.66 -5.57 38.99
CA ASP A 321 32.56 -4.41 38.91
C ASP A 321 32.79 -4.06 37.43
N LEU A 322 32.42 -2.83 37.05
CA LEU A 322 32.48 -2.31 35.68
C LEU A 322 33.57 -1.25 35.50
N THR A 323 34.58 -1.24 36.37
CA THR A 323 35.68 -0.30 36.25
C THR A 323 36.63 -0.77 35.12
N ILE A 324 36.55 -0.10 33.97
CA ILE A 324 37.45 -0.27 32.80
C ILE A 324 38.62 0.69 32.93
#